data_AF-A0A8J1URR6-F1
#
_entry.id   AF-A0A8J1URR6-F1
#
_cell.length_a   1.000
_cell.length_b   1.000
_cell.length_c   1.000
_cell.angle_alpha   90.00
_cell.angle_beta   90.00
_cell.angle_gamma   90.00
#
_symmetry.space_group_name_H-M   'P 1'
#
loop_
_entity.id
_entity.type
_entity.pdbx_description
1 polymer ?
#
loop_
_entity_poly.entity_id
_entity_poly.type
_entity_poly.pdbx_seq_one_letter_code
_entity_poly.pdbx_strand_id
1 'polypeptide(L)'
;MTSFLVFIVAFSASIHSSKAVDSCLELTCTLQCTSGFVYDANDCKICQCMDPCDNVICPADSYCEVPTCITAPCNPECTKCAPVLCEMFCPNGFDTDVNGCEICKCRECEELLCDSYCPHGHVKDKYGCDTCNCNPDPCDGVECPVGKQCYPCTSPTCSTKYQCECGLACSTVCRYGNAMNTAGCPTCSCCDRPGKGCRRKCPTGYIKSPDGCTTCECKPKTCEGMTCPSDQTCKMVDVWCVKQPCISPIPMCVEKKLVCPSAKGMLGLCVELCSSTQPCTEDGQLCCSNGCGHSCQTGILV
;
A
#
# COMPACT_ATOMS: atom_id res chain seq x y z
N MET A 1 21.63 -32.45 -105.42
CA MET A 1 22.74 -33.39 -105.14
C MET A 1 23.28 -32.96 -103.79
N THR A 2 23.18 -33.65 -102.65
CA THR A 2 22.89 -35.04 -102.26
C THR A 2 22.57 -34.94 -100.75
N SER A 3 21.40 -35.36 -100.27
CA SER A 3 21.17 -36.63 -99.56
C SER A 3 22.20 -36.91 -98.44
N PHE A 4 21.79 -36.94 -97.17
CA PHE A 4 21.53 -38.19 -96.44
C PHE A 4 21.21 -38.00 -94.95
N LEU A 5 20.17 -38.73 -94.53
CA LEU A 5 19.95 -39.46 -93.28
C LEU A 5 19.68 -38.73 -91.94
N VAL A 6 18.37 -38.76 -91.66
CA VAL A 6 17.71 -38.94 -90.37
C VAL A 6 18.45 -39.93 -89.44
N PHE A 7 18.68 -39.53 -88.19
CA PHE A 7 18.65 -40.41 -87.03
C PHE A 7 17.76 -39.79 -85.95
N ILE A 8 16.57 -40.37 -85.81
CA ILE A 8 15.68 -40.17 -84.67
C ILE A 8 16.26 -41.01 -83.52
N VAL A 9 16.66 -40.38 -82.43
CA VAL A 9 16.82 -41.05 -81.15
C VAL A 9 16.04 -40.24 -80.12
N ALA A 10 14.83 -40.70 -79.82
CA ALA A 10 14.04 -40.23 -78.71
C ALA A 10 14.51 -40.97 -77.45
N PHE A 11 15.06 -40.27 -76.46
CA PHE A 11 15.10 -40.74 -75.08
C PHE A 11 14.96 -39.55 -74.12
N SER A 12 13.75 -39.48 -73.54
CA SER A 12 13.39 -38.98 -72.21
C SER A 12 14.20 -37.83 -71.60
N ALA A 13 13.55 -36.67 -71.50
CA ALA A 13 13.89 -35.63 -70.55
C ALA A 13 13.86 -36.18 -69.12
N SER A 14 15.03 -36.19 -68.46
CA SER A 14 15.14 -36.28 -67.01
C SER A 14 15.63 -34.93 -66.50
N ILE A 15 14.69 -34.13 -66.02
CA ILE A 15 14.93 -32.93 -65.24
C ILE A 15 15.50 -33.40 -63.90
N HIS A 16 16.82 -33.40 -63.74
CA HIS A 16 17.43 -33.38 -62.40
C HIS A 16 17.72 -31.92 -62.05
N SER A 17 16.82 -31.35 -61.27
CA SER A 17 16.96 -30.04 -60.64
C SER A 17 18.06 -30.12 -59.57
N SER A 18 19.32 -29.90 -59.93
CA SER A 18 20.36 -29.52 -58.96
C SER A 18 20.36 -27.99 -58.81
N LYS A 19 19.41 -27.47 -58.04
CA LYS A 19 19.40 -26.06 -57.63
C LYS A 19 20.49 -25.84 -56.58
N ALA A 20 21.39 -24.91 -56.88
CA ALA A 20 22.25 -24.10 -56.01
C ALA A 20 22.67 -24.70 -54.65
N VAL A 21 23.88 -25.27 -54.61
CA VAL A 21 24.71 -25.31 -53.39
C VAL A 21 25.80 -24.26 -53.62
N ASP A 22 25.76 -23.15 -52.87
CA ASP A 22 26.85 -22.17 -52.61
C ASP A 22 26.35 -20.72 -52.53
N SER A 23 25.63 -20.36 -51.46
CA SER A 23 25.52 -18.94 -51.06
C SER A 23 25.57 -18.70 -49.56
N CYS A 24 25.83 -19.73 -48.75
CA CYS A 24 26.07 -19.56 -47.32
C CYS A 24 27.51 -19.08 -47.13
N LEU A 25 27.69 -18.00 -46.37
CA LEU A 25 29.02 -17.58 -45.93
C LEU A 25 29.58 -18.71 -45.06
N GLU A 26 30.67 -19.35 -45.49
CA GLU A 26 31.38 -20.40 -44.75
C GLU A 26 31.88 -19.83 -43.40
N LEU A 27 31.01 -19.86 -42.38
CA LEU A 27 31.35 -19.47 -41.02
C LEU A 27 32.08 -20.62 -40.34
N THR A 28 33.36 -20.43 -40.00
CA THR A 28 34.11 -21.32 -39.11
C THR A 28 33.67 -21.13 -37.66
N CYS A 29 32.48 -21.62 -37.32
CA CYS A 29 31.94 -21.56 -35.96
C CYS A 29 32.52 -22.69 -35.10
N THR A 30 33.20 -22.37 -34.00
CA THR A 30 33.83 -23.34 -33.08
C THR A 30 32.93 -23.77 -31.91
N LEU A 31 31.67 -23.30 -31.88
CA LEU A 31 30.72 -23.66 -30.83
C LEU A 31 30.38 -25.16 -30.91
N GLN A 32 30.27 -25.80 -29.75
CA GLN A 32 29.75 -27.15 -29.63
C GLN A 32 28.33 -27.08 -29.10
N CYS A 33 27.35 -27.15 -30.00
CA CYS A 33 25.94 -27.09 -29.66
C CYS A 33 25.36 -28.51 -29.57
N THR A 34 24.88 -28.89 -28.40
CA THR A 34 24.25 -30.20 -28.14
C THR A 34 22.94 -30.37 -28.90
N SER A 35 22.14 -29.30 -28.99
CA SER A 35 20.84 -29.30 -29.67
C SER A 35 20.89 -28.83 -31.12
N GLY A 36 22.08 -28.60 -31.68
CA GLY A 36 22.26 -28.09 -33.05
C GLY A 36 22.33 -26.57 -33.12
N PHE A 37 22.29 -26.05 -34.35
CA PHE A 37 22.46 -24.62 -34.65
C PHE A 37 21.17 -24.01 -35.19
N VAL A 38 21.01 -22.70 -35.00
CA VAL A 38 19.96 -21.92 -35.65
C VAL A 38 20.29 -21.76 -37.14
N TYR A 39 19.28 -21.80 -38.00
CA TYR A 39 19.41 -21.60 -39.44
C TYR A 39 18.64 -20.35 -39.88
N ASP A 40 19.14 -19.65 -40.90
CA ASP A 40 18.43 -18.52 -41.50
C ASP A 40 17.34 -18.98 -42.49
N ALA A 41 16.64 -18.03 -43.10
CA ALA A 41 15.57 -18.31 -44.07
C ALA A 41 16.05 -18.98 -45.38
N ASN A 42 17.36 -19.06 -45.62
CA ASN A 42 17.99 -19.72 -46.76
C ASN A 42 18.67 -21.04 -46.35
N ASP A 43 18.36 -21.57 -45.16
CA ASP A 43 18.96 -22.77 -44.56
C ASP A 43 20.49 -22.65 -44.32
N CYS A 44 21.01 -21.43 -44.16
CA CYS A 44 22.40 -21.23 -43.79
C CYS A 44 22.59 -21.28 -42.27
N LYS A 45 23.60 -22.02 -41.82
CA LYS A 45 23.97 -22.17 -40.41
C LYS A 45 24.39 -20.82 -39.81
N ILE A 46 23.69 -20.40 -38.77
CA ILE A 46 24.07 -19.26 -37.93
C ILE A 46 24.94 -19.78 -36.77
N CYS A 47 25.97 -19.04 -36.35
CA CYS A 47 26.84 -19.41 -35.23
C CYS A 47 26.16 -19.13 -33.87
N GLN A 48 24.96 -19.69 -33.69
CA GLN A 48 24.16 -19.62 -32.48
C GLN A 48 23.58 -21.01 -32.23
N CYS A 49 23.68 -21.49 -30.99
CA CYS A 49 23.08 -22.77 -30.62
C CYS A 49 21.56 -22.64 -30.59
N MET A 50 20.87 -23.66 -31.09
CA MET A 50 19.43 -23.76 -30.96
C MET A 50 19.09 -24.08 -29.50
N ASP A 51 18.18 -23.31 -28.92
CA ASP A 51 17.57 -23.63 -27.63
C ASP A 51 16.23 -24.33 -27.88
N PRO A 52 16.10 -25.64 -27.55
CA PRO A 52 14.83 -26.35 -27.66
C PRO A 52 13.69 -25.75 -26.84
N CYS A 53 13.98 -24.96 -25.80
CA CYS A 53 13.00 -24.35 -24.91
C CYS A 53 12.47 -22.98 -25.37
N ASP A 54 13.05 -22.38 -26.41
CA ASP A 54 12.78 -20.98 -26.82
C ASP A 54 11.30 -20.69 -27.16
N ASN A 55 10.54 -21.70 -27.57
CA ASN A 55 9.12 -21.59 -27.90
C ASN A 55 8.22 -22.54 -27.08
N VAL A 56 8.74 -23.08 -25.98
CA VAL A 56 7.99 -24.01 -25.12
C VAL A 56 7.33 -23.25 -23.99
N ILE A 57 6.00 -23.19 -24.00
CA ILE A 57 5.22 -22.59 -22.92
C ILE A 57 4.84 -23.69 -21.93
N CYS A 58 5.51 -23.70 -20.78
CA CYS A 58 5.19 -24.62 -19.70
C CYS A 58 4.01 -24.12 -18.83
N PRO A 59 3.29 -25.03 -18.16
CA PRO A 59 2.26 -24.66 -17.18
C PRO A 59 2.79 -23.79 -16.03
N ALA A 60 1.88 -23.15 -15.27
CA ALA A 60 2.26 -22.40 -14.06
C ALA A 60 3.06 -23.27 -13.07
N ASP A 61 4.04 -22.67 -12.40
CA ASP A 61 5.01 -23.33 -11.49
C ASP A 61 5.82 -24.47 -12.15
N SER A 62 6.18 -24.31 -13.42
CA SER A 62 7.10 -25.20 -14.11
C SER A 62 7.98 -24.47 -15.10
N TYR A 63 9.15 -25.03 -15.37
CA TYR A 63 10.15 -24.49 -16.28
C TYR A 63 10.53 -25.54 -17.33
N CYS A 64 11.01 -25.06 -18.48
CA CYS A 64 11.48 -25.94 -19.54
C CYS A 64 12.91 -26.38 -19.27
N GLU A 65 13.14 -27.69 -19.33
CA GLU A 65 14.44 -28.30 -19.19
C GLU A 65 14.74 -29.17 -20.41
N VAL A 66 15.98 -29.15 -20.87
CA VAL A 66 16.44 -29.98 -21.98
C VAL A 66 17.17 -31.20 -21.39
N PRO A 67 16.56 -32.40 -21.42
CA PRO A 67 17.23 -33.60 -20.93
C PRO A 67 18.45 -33.92 -21.79
N THR A 68 19.40 -34.65 -21.22
CA THR A 68 20.54 -35.19 -21.99
C THR A 68 20.02 -36.12 -23.10
N CYS A 69 20.18 -35.70 -24.36
CA CYS A 69 19.66 -36.42 -25.52
C CYS A 69 20.80 -37.03 -26.34
N ILE A 70 20.57 -38.23 -26.87
CA ILE A 70 21.58 -38.98 -27.66
C ILE A 70 21.63 -38.44 -29.10
N THR A 71 20.52 -37.93 -29.62
CA THR A 71 20.37 -37.40 -30.98
C THR A 71 19.66 -36.07 -30.95
N ALA A 72 20.25 -35.04 -31.58
CA ALA A 72 19.60 -33.74 -31.79
C ALA A 72 18.57 -33.80 -32.93
N PRO A 73 17.50 -32.99 -32.89
CA PRO A 73 17.16 -32.01 -31.85
C PRO A 73 16.63 -32.67 -30.57
N CYS A 74 17.06 -32.16 -29.41
CA CYS A 74 16.58 -32.67 -28.12
C CYS A 74 15.10 -32.29 -27.91
N ASN A 75 14.31 -33.21 -27.33
CA ASN A 75 12.93 -32.93 -26.97
C ASN A 75 12.88 -32.25 -25.58
N PRO A 76 12.35 -31.02 -25.47
CA PRO A 76 12.21 -30.32 -24.20
C PRO A 76 11.09 -30.91 -23.34
N GLU A 77 11.25 -30.86 -22.02
CA GLU A 77 10.22 -31.28 -21.05
C GLU A 77 9.97 -30.18 -20.02
N CYS A 78 8.76 -30.13 -19.46
CA CYS A 78 8.41 -29.19 -18.40
C CYS A 78 8.60 -29.83 -17.03
N THR A 79 9.55 -29.31 -16.26
CA THR A 79 9.85 -29.74 -14.89
C THR A 79 9.14 -28.83 -13.91
N LYS A 80 8.41 -29.39 -12.94
CA LYS A 80 7.76 -28.58 -11.88
C LYS A 80 8.79 -27.99 -10.92
N CYS A 81 8.54 -26.77 -10.47
CA CYS A 81 9.30 -26.17 -9.38
C CYS A 81 9.19 -27.04 -8.12
N ALA A 82 10.30 -27.20 -7.39
CA ALA A 82 10.27 -27.84 -6.08
C ALA A 82 9.50 -26.95 -5.09
N PRO A 83 8.63 -27.52 -4.24
CA PRO A 83 7.94 -26.72 -3.23
C PRO A 83 8.95 -26.17 -2.23
N VAL A 84 9.08 -24.84 -2.18
CA VAL A 84 9.97 -24.15 -1.26
C VAL A 84 9.18 -23.72 -0.02
N LEU A 85 9.57 -24.23 1.15
CA LEU A 85 8.94 -23.87 2.43
C LEU A 85 9.79 -22.79 3.11
N CYS A 86 9.37 -21.54 3.00
CA CYS A 86 10.06 -20.43 3.63
C CYS A 86 9.42 -20.07 4.99
N GLU A 87 10.25 -19.83 6.01
CA GLU A 87 9.78 -19.44 7.35
C GLU A 87 9.58 -17.92 7.51
N MET A 88 9.95 -17.14 6.49
CA MET A 88 9.86 -15.67 6.50
C MET A 88 8.63 -15.16 5.75
N PHE A 89 8.08 -14.05 6.23
CA PHE A 89 7.02 -13.33 5.54
C PHE A 89 7.62 -12.25 4.63
N CYS A 90 7.33 -12.34 3.33
CA CYS A 90 7.69 -11.31 2.36
C CYS A 90 6.44 -10.55 1.91
N PRO A 91 6.33 -9.23 2.16
CA PRO A 91 5.13 -8.46 1.82
C PRO A 91 4.87 -8.38 0.31
N ASN A 92 5.92 -8.49 -0.49
CA ASN A 92 5.90 -8.42 -1.96
C ASN A 92 6.08 -9.81 -2.62
N GLY A 93 5.93 -10.88 -1.85
CA GLY A 93 6.20 -12.25 -2.30
C GLY A 93 7.70 -12.60 -2.40
N PHE A 94 7.96 -13.81 -2.87
CA PHE A 94 9.30 -14.35 -3.00
C PHE A 94 9.94 -13.98 -4.34
N ASP A 95 11.26 -13.87 -4.31
CA ASP A 95 12.12 -13.74 -5.49
C ASP A 95 12.15 -15.08 -6.23
N THR A 96 12.56 -15.08 -7.50
CA THR A 96 12.63 -16.29 -8.33
C THR A 96 14.05 -16.56 -8.82
N ASP A 97 14.39 -17.82 -9.05
CA ASP A 97 15.62 -18.20 -9.73
C ASP A 97 15.56 -17.95 -11.25
N VAL A 98 16.62 -18.35 -11.96
CA VAL A 98 16.73 -18.22 -13.43
C VAL A 98 15.66 -19.01 -14.20
N ASN A 99 15.03 -19.99 -13.55
CA ASN A 99 13.97 -20.81 -14.12
C ASN A 99 12.58 -20.30 -13.74
N GLY A 100 12.49 -19.22 -12.95
CA GLY A 100 11.23 -18.64 -12.49
C GLY A 100 10.63 -19.35 -11.27
N CYS A 101 11.38 -20.23 -10.60
CA CYS A 101 10.92 -20.90 -9.38
C CYS A 101 11.20 -20.03 -8.14
N GLU A 102 10.24 -19.97 -7.21
CA GLU A 102 10.38 -19.18 -5.98
C GLU A 102 11.56 -19.65 -5.12
N ILE A 103 12.29 -18.70 -4.55
CA ILE A 103 13.38 -18.94 -3.60
C ILE A 103 13.10 -18.21 -2.30
N CYS A 104 13.66 -18.68 -1.16
CA CYS A 104 13.51 -18.01 0.14
C CYS A 104 14.33 -16.72 0.25
N LYS A 105 13.99 -15.76 -0.60
CA LYS A 105 14.49 -14.40 -0.62
C LYS A 105 13.30 -13.50 -0.96
N CYS A 106 13.16 -12.38 -0.27
CA CYS A 106 12.08 -11.46 -0.59
C CYS A 106 12.33 -10.73 -1.90
N ARG A 107 11.25 -10.52 -2.65
CA ARG A 107 11.26 -9.70 -3.84
C ARG A 107 11.50 -8.25 -3.51
N GLU A 108 12.46 -7.66 -4.22
CA GLU A 108 12.72 -6.22 -4.18
C GLU A 108 11.99 -5.56 -5.36
N CYS A 109 11.24 -4.50 -5.09
CA CYS A 109 10.65 -3.70 -6.15
C CYS A 109 11.69 -2.72 -6.66
N GLU A 110 11.84 -2.63 -7.98
CA GLU A 110 12.68 -1.61 -8.59
C GLU A 110 12.08 -0.22 -8.35
N GLU A 111 12.94 0.80 -8.20
CA GLU A 111 12.49 2.17 -8.04
C GLU A 111 11.82 2.66 -9.33
N LEU A 112 10.49 2.75 -9.30
CA LEU A 112 9.70 3.26 -10.42
C LEU A 112 9.82 4.79 -10.51
N LEU A 113 10.33 5.28 -11.65
CA LEU A 113 10.31 6.71 -11.99
C LEU A 113 9.10 6.98 -12.90
N CYS A 114 7.98 7.37 -12.31
CA CYS A 114 6.78 7.78 -13.05
C CYS A 114 6.81 9.29 -13.36
N ASP A 115 6.26 9.67 -14.51
CA ASP A 115 6.14 11.09 -14.90
C ASP A 115 5.04 11.83 -14.11
N SER A 116 4.12 11.10 -13.47
CA SER A 116 2.98 11.65 -12.74
C SER A 116 3.14 11.53 -11.22
N TYR A 117 2.83 12.62 -10.53
CA TYR A 117 2.63 12.62 -9.08
C TYR A 117 1.22 12.10 -8.76
N CYS A 118 1.14 11.04 -7.95
CA CYS A 118 -0.12 10.47 -7.46
C CYS A 118 -0.40 10.89 -6.00
N PRO A 119 -1.35 11.80 -5.73
CA PRO A 119 -1.63 12.31 -4.38
C PRO A 119 -2.07 11.23 -3.38
N HIS A 120 -2.67 10.15 -3.87
CA HIS A 120 -3.17 9.02 -3.09
C HIS A 120 -2.33 7.74 -3.25
N GLY A 121 -1.09 7.91 -3.73
CA GLY A 121 -0.16 6.81 -3.99
C GLY A 121 -0.47 6.04 -5.28
N HIS A 122 0.35 5.02 -5.52
CA HIS A 122 0.35 4.20 -6.73
C HIS A 122 -0.48 2.92 -6.56
N VAL A 123 -1.07 2.47 -7.65
CA VAL A 123 -1.69 1.14 -7.74
C VAL A 123 -0.56 0.12 -7.68
N LYS A 124 -0.72 -0.92 -6.87
CA LYS A 124 0.24 -2.01 -6.76
C LYS A 124 -0.08 -3.15 -7.73
N ASP A 125 0.95 -3.80 -8.25
CA ASP A 125 0.80 -5.02 -9.05
C ASP A 125 0.52 -6.26 -8.18
N LYS A 126 0.44 -7.45 -8.80
CA LYS A 126 0.21 -8.72 -8.08
C LYS A 126 1.34 -9.09 -7.10
N TYR A 127 2.45 -8.38 -7.15
CA TYR A 127 3.64 -8.59 -6.33
C TYR A 127 3.84 -7.43 -5.33
N GLY A 128 2.88 -6.52 -5.19
CA GLY A 128 2.96 -5.42 -4.23
C GLY A 128 3.83 -4.24 -4.67
N CYS A 129 4.37 -4.27 -5.90
CA CYS A 129 5.20 -3.22 -6.44
C CYS A 129 4.37 -2.10 -7.05
N ASP A 130 4.82 -0.86 -6.87
CA ASP A 130 4.11 0.30 -7.40
C ASP A 130 4.11 0.29 -8.93
N THR A 131 3.00 0.72 -9.51
CA THR A 131 2.83 0.92 -10.95
C THR A 131 2.66 2.41 -11.26
N CYS A 132 2.84 2.85 -12.50
CA CYS A 132 2.57 4.25 -12.86
C CYS A 132 1.08 4.63 -12.97
N ASN A 133 0.19 3.78 -12.46
CA ASN A 133 -1.23 4.11 -12.32
C ASN A 133 -1.49 4.68 -10.93
N CYS A 134 -2.22 5.79 -10.85
CA CYS A 134 -2.57 6.40 -9.57
C CYS A 134 -3.79 5.70 -8.94
N ASN A 135 -3.79 5.61 -7.61
CA ASN A 135 -4.99 5.22 -6.88
C ASN A 135 -6.08 6.30 -7.05
N PRO A 136 -7.36 5.90 -7.15
CA PRO A 136 -8.46 6.86 -7.20
C PRO A 136 -8.54 7.66 -5.89
N ASP A 137 -9.07 8.88 -5.98
CA ASP A 137 -9.33 9.69 -4.79
C ASP A 137 -10.38 8.97 -3.90
N PRO A 138 -10.05 8.63 -2.64
CA PRO A 138 -10.98 7.97 -1.73
C PRO A 138 -12.18 8.83 -1.34
N CYS A 139 -12.16 10.13 -1.65
CA CYS A 139 -13.26 11.07 -1.47
C CYS A 139 -14.07 11.33 -2.74
N ASP A 140 -13.72 10.72 -3.88
CA ASP A 140 -14.49 10.89 -5.11
C ASP A 140 -15.91 10.31 -4.96
N GLY A 141 -16.91 11.11 -5.31
CA GLY A 141 -18.33 10.76 -5.15
C GLY A 141 -18.83 10.68 -3.70
N VAL A 142 -18.04 11.09 -2.69
CA VAL A 142 -18.47 11.06 -1.28
C VAL A 142 -19.24 12.33 -0.91
N GLU A 143 -20.51 12.16 -0.57
CA GLU A 143 -21.35 13.23 -0.01
C GLU A 143 -21.29 13.22 1.52
N CYS A 144 -20.58 14.18 2.10
CA CYS A 144 -20.57 14.38 3.56
C CYS A 144 -21.76 15.24 4.01
N PRO A 145 -22.20 15.10 5.28
CA PRO A 145 -23.20 15.98 5.88
C PRO A 145 -22.81 17.47 5.80
N VAL A 146 -23.80 18.35 5.82
CA VAL A 146 -23.60 19.81 5.70
C VAL A 146 -22.53 20.30 6.68
N GLY A 147 -21.49 20.94 6.16
CA GLY A 147 -20.42 21.51 6.97
C GLY A 147 -19.27 20.57 7.33
N LYS A 148 -19.38 19.29 6.96
CA LYS A 148 -18.27 18.34 7.00
C LYS A 148 -17.64 18.19 5.63
N GLN A 149 -16.35 17.88 5.62
CA GLN A 149 -15.58 17.59 4.42
C GLN A 149 -15.03 16.18 4.51
N CYS A 150 -14.87 15.56 3.35
CA CYS A 150 -14.25 14.25 3.25
C CYS A 150 -12.74 14.38 3.42
N TYR A 151 -12.16 13.53 4.25
CA TYR A 151 -10.73 13.38 4.42
C TYR A 151 -10.35 11.90 4.21
N PRO A 152 -9.28 11.62 3.45
CA PRO A 152 -8.71 10.28 3.37
C PRO A 152 -8.35 9.80 4.77
N CYS A 153 -8.80 8.62 5.17
CA CYS A 153 -8.37 8.09 6.45
C CYS A 153 -7.01 7.40 6.31
N THR A 154 -6.03 7.87 7.08
CA THR A 154 -4.68 7.31 7.12
C THR A 154 -4.44 6.40 8.34
N SER A 155 -5.44 6.21 9.19
CA SER A 155 -5.32 5.37 10.41
C SER A 155 -5.58 3.89 10.09
N PRO A 156 -4.78 2.95 10.66
CA PRO A 156 -5.05 1.52 10.53
C PRO A 156 -6.35 1.08 11.24
N THR A 157 -6.92 1.92 12.11
CA THR A 157 -8.16 1.64 12.84
C THR A 157 -9.43 2.06 12.09
N CYS A 158 -9.29 2.65 10.90
CA CYS A 158 -10.44 3.12 10.15
C CYS A 158 -11.19 1.97 9.48
N SER A 159 -12.51 1.91 9.71
CA SER A 159 -13.39 0.94 9.05
C SER A 159 -13.65 1.28 7.57
N THR A 160 -13.41 2.54 7.17
CA THR A 160 -13.63 3.06 5.82
C THR A 160 -12.38 3.79 5.30
N LYS A 161 -12.20 3.87 3.97
CA LYS A 161 -11.05 4.57 3.35
C LYS A 161 -11.08 6.09 3.52
N TYR A 162 -12.19 6.65 4.00
CA TYR A 162 -12.41 8.07 4.21
C TYR A 162 -13.22 8.31 5.50
N GLN A 163 -13.19 9.56 5.98
CA GLN A 163 -14.00 10.03 7.09
C GLN A 163 -14.52 11.46 6.83
N CYS A 164 -15.71 11.77 7.35
CA CYS A 164 -16.30 13.11 7.26
C CYS A 164 -16.06 13.88 8.57
N GLU A 165 -15.17 14.85 8.52
CA GLU A 165 -14.81 15.70 9.66
C GLU A 165 -15.21 17.15 9.39
N CYS A 166 -15.28 17.98 10.44
CA CYS A 166 -15.42 19.42 10.19
C CYS A 166 -14.22 19.89 9.38
N GLY A 167 -14.48 20.66 8.32
CA GLY A 167 -13.42 21.22 7.48
C GLY A 167 -12.40 22.03 8.28
N LEU A 168 -11.23 22.32 7.69
CA LEU A 168 -10.22 23.17 8.32
C LEU A 168 -10.86 24.42 8.92
N ALA A 169 -10.75 24.55 10.25
CA ALA A 169 -11.25 25.70 10.97
C ALA A 169 -10.61 26.97 10.39
N CYS A 170 -11.44 27.95 10.06
CA CYS A 170 -11.04 29.17 9.36
C CYS A 170 -9.84 29.86 10.01
N SER A 171 -8.95 30.45 9.19
CA SER A 171 -7.79 31.23 9.68
C SER A 171 -8.18 32.50 10.45
N THR A 172 -9.46 32.86 10.47
CA THR A 172 -9.99 33.99 11.20
C THR A 172 -10.03 33.69 12.70
N VAL A 173 -9.21 34.42 13.46
CA VAL A 173 -9.25 34.37 14.93
C VAL A 173 -10.30 35.37 15.43
N CYS A 174 -11.51 34.89 15.71
CA CYS A 174 -12.58 35.72 16.24
C CYS A 174 -12.48 35.87 17.77
N ARG A 175 -12.55 37.12 18.25
CA ARG A 175 -12.44 37.46 19.68
C ARG A 175 -13.48 36.77 20.57
N TYR A 176 -14.68 36.52 20.04
CA TYR A 176 -15.81 35.92 20.77
C TYR A 176 -16.16 34.51 20.26
N GLY A 177 -15.25 33.89 19.49
CA GLY A 177 -15.49 32.59 18.86
C GLY A 177 -16.08 32.70 17.46
N ASN A 178 -16.03 31.57 16.77
CA ASN A 178 -16.61 31.35 15.46
C ASN A 178 -18.03 30.81 15.63
N ALA A 179 -18.98 31.32 14.86
CA ALA A 179 -20.33 30.78 14.82
C ALA A 179 -20.30 29.34 14.27
N MET A 180 -21.09 28.44 14.84
CA MET A 180 -21.22 27.07 14.35
C MET A 180 -22.36 26.98 13.34
N ASN A 181 -22.24 26.07 12.38
CA ASN A 181 -23.35 25.67 11.54
C ASN A 181 -24.24 24.65 12.26
N THR A 182 -25.30 24.19 11.59
CA THR A 182 -26.26 23.22 12.14
C THR A 182 -25.66 21.85 12.45
N ALA A 183 -24.50 21.52 11.90
CA ALA A 183 -23.76 20.29 12.20
C ALA A 183 -22.72 20.48 13.33
N GLY A 184 -22.67 21.66 13.96
CA GLY A 184 -21.71 21.99 15.02
C GLY A 184 -20.29 22.32 14.54
N CYS A 185 -20.08 22.47 13.23
CA CYS A 185 -18.77 22.82 12.69
C CYS A 185 -18.55 24.33 12.71
N PRO A 186 -17.35 24.82 13.08
CA PRO A 186 -17.04 26.23 13.10
C PRO A 186 -17.05 26.83 11.69
N THR A 187 -17.77 27.93 11.53
CA THR A 187 -17.82 28.73 10.29
C THR A 187 -16.82 29.88 10.35
N CYS A 188 -16.62 30.58 9.23
CA CYS A 188 -15.73 31.75 9.20
C CYS A 188 -16.40 33.04 9.69
N SER A 189 -17.65 32.94 10.14
CA SER A 189 -18.41 34.08 10.66
C SER A 189 -18.08 34.27 12.14
N CYS A 190 -17.62 35.46 12.50
CA CYS A 190 -17.38 35.80 13.90
C CYS A 190 -18.70 36.00 14.64
N CYS A 191 -18.74 35.49 15.87
CA CYS A 191 -19.82 35.83 16.79
C CYS A 191 -19.76 37.31 17.18
N ASP A 192 -20.93 37.93 17.24
CA ASP A 192 -21.06 39.29 17.75
C ASP A 192 -20.65 39.39 19.22
N ARG A 193 -20.37 40.62 19.63
CA ARG A 193 -20.03 40.88 21.03
C ARG A 193 -21.20 40.48 21.93
N PRO A 194 -20.98 39.59 22.91
CA PRO A 194 -22.03 39.23 23.85
C PRO A 194 -22.47 40.46 24.65
N GLY A 195 -23.76 40.51 25.01
CA GLY A 195 -24.47 41.70 25.47
C GLY A 195 -23.91 42.40 26.72
N LYS A 196 -24.61 43.46 27.16
CA LYS A 196 -24.23 44.28 28.32
C LYS A 196 -24.21 43.43 29.61
N GLY A 197 -23.05 42.87 29.96
CA GLY A 197 -22.85 41.99 31.13
C GLY A 197 -21.44 41.39 31.22
N CYS A 198 -20.72 41.29 30.10
CA CYS A 198 -19.34 40.78 29.99
C CYS A 198 -18.25 41.73 30.53
N ARG A 199 -18.50 42.42 31.64
CA ARG A 199 -17.47 43.24 32.32
C ARG A 199 -16.63 42.44 33.30
N ARG A 200 -17.13 41.30 33.79
CA ARG A 200 -16.39 40.42 34.70
C ARG A 200 -15.39 39.62 33.90
N LYS A 201 -14.10 39.73 34.23
CA LYS A 201 -13.05 38.88 33.64
C LYS A 201 -13.17 37.47 34.24
N CYS A 202 -13.33 36.46 33.39
CA CYS A 202 -13.32 35.05 33.78
C CYS A 202 -11.93 34.47 33.51
N PRO A 203 -11.11 34.17 34.53
CA PRO A 203 -9.75 33.68 34.31
C PRO A 203 -9.70 32.28 33.68
N THR A 204 -10.73 31.46 33.92
CA THR A 204 -10.93 30.13 33.32
C THR A 204 -11.64 30.16 31.96
N GLY A 205 -11.94 31.37 31.44
CA GLY A 205 -12.69 31.58 30.22
C GLY A 205 -14.21 31.62 30.42
N TYR A 206 -14.91 31.85 29.32
CA TYR A 206 -16.36 31.99 29.27
C TYR A 206 -17.00 30.73 28.68
N ILE A 207 -18.23 30.43 29.09
CA ILE A 207 -19.06 29.38 28.51
C ILE A 207 -19.39 29.76 27.05
N LYS A 208 -19.51 28.76 26.17
CA LYS A 208 -19.96 28.97 24.79
C LYS A 208 -21.41 28.47 24.64
N SER A 209 -22.21 29.15 23.82
CA SER A 209 -23.52 28.66 23.41
C SER A 209 -23.39 27.47 22.46
N PRO A 210 -24.47 26.71 22.21
CA PRO A 210 -24.50 25.66 21.17
C PRO A 210 -24.09 26.16 19.79
N ASP A 211 -24.32 27.44 19.48
CA ASP A 211 -23.89 28.08 18.23
C ASP A 211 -22.40 28.47 18.23
N GLY A 212 -21.61 28.04 19.23
CA GLY A 212 -20.17 28.29 19.34
C GLY A 212 -19.78 29.67 19.87
N CYS A 213 -20.75 30.53 20.17
CA CYS A 213 -20.52 31.92 20.57
C CYS A 213 -20.25 32.08 22.07
N THR A 214 -19.31 32.95 22.40
CA THR A 214 -18.97 33.24 23.80
C THR A 214 -20.14 33.89 24.52
N THR A 215 -20.56 33.33 25.65
CA THR A 215 -21.56 33.92 26.56
C THR A 215 -20.90 34.79 27.63
N CYS A 216 -21.69 35.52 28.42
CA CYS A 216 -21.16 36.29 29.56
C CYS A 216 -21.10 35.49 30.87
N GLU A 217 -21.18 34.17 30.80
CA GLU A 217 -21.08 33.27 31.95
C GLU A 217 -19.67 32.70 32.06
N CYS A 218 -19.10 32.70 33.28
CA CYS A 218 -17.78 32.14 33.50
C CYS A 218 -17.84 30.61 33.55
N LYS A 219 -16.85 29.95 32.95
CA LYS A 219 -16.63 28.52 33.21
C LYS A 219 -16.33 28.29 34.70
N PRO A 220 -16.77 27.15 35.28
CA PRO A 220 -16.45 26.83 36.66
C PRO A 220 -14.93 26.74 36.86
N LYS A 221 -14.49 26.92 38.10
CA LYS A 221 -13.05 26.87 38.47
C LYS A 221 -12.54 25.45 38.69
N THR A 222 -13.46 24.51 38.92
CA THR A 222 -13.22 23.09 39.15
C THR A 222 -14.13 22.29 38.23
N CYS A 223 -13.95 20.97 38.18
CA CYS A 223 -14.87 20.08 37.47
C CYS A 223 -16.26 19.95 38.12
N GLU A 224 -16.45 20.51 39.32
CA GLU A 224 -17.73 20.50 40.02
C GLU A 224 -18.74 21.36 39.25
N GLY A 225 -19.83 20.73 38.79
CA GLY A 225 -20.86 21.39 37.97
C GLY A 225 -20.53 21.53 36.49
N MET A 226 -19.45 20.93 35.99
CA MET A 226 -19.17 20.87 34.55
C MET A 226 -19.84 19.63 33.93
N THR A 227 -20.60 19.83 32.86
CA THR A 227 -21.15 18.74 32.05
C THR A 227 -20.40 18.67 30.72
N CYS A 228 -19.80 17.51 30.44
CA CYS A 228 -19.11 17.25 29.18
C CYS A 228 -19.98 16.42 28.24
N PRO A 229 -19.71 16.45 26.92
CA PRO A 229 -20.27 15.50 25.95
C PRO A 229 -20.11 14.04 26.41
N SER A 230 -20.96 13.14 25.92
CA SER A 230 -21.03 11.74 26.38
C SER A 230 -19.72 10.95 26.26
N ASP A 231 -18.89 11.32 25.30
CA ASP A 231 -17.57 10.78 24.95
C ASP A 231 -16.42 11.45 25.73
N GLN A 232 -16.71 12.47 26.54
CA GLN A 232 -15.72 13.27 27.25
C GLN A 232 -15.91 13.19 28.77
N THR A 233 -14.84 13.51 29.49
CA THR A 233 -14.84 13.62 30.95
C THR A 233 -14.13 14.91 31.36
N CYS A 234 -14.52 15.50 32.49
CA CYS A 234 -13.85 16.69 32.99
C CYS A 234 -12.56 16.31 33.72
N LYS A 235 -11.43 16.90 33.33
CA LYS A 235 -10.16 16.81 34.05
C LYS A 235 -9.59 18.21 34.31
N MET A 236 -8.84 18.34 35.40
CA MET A 236 -8.03 19.53 35.67
C MET A 236 -6.76 19.43 34.82
N VAL A 237 -6.61 20.31 33.84
CA VAL A 237 -5.51 20.31 32.86
C VAL A 237 -4.58 21.50 33.15
N ASP A 238 -3.28 21.23 33.24
CA ASP A 238 -2.28 22.28 33.38
C ASP A 238 -2.14 23.08 32.08
N VAL A 239 -2.18 24.41 32.21
CA VAL A 239 -2.13 25.33 31.07
C VAL A 239 -0.99 26.32 31.21
N TRP A 240 -0.22 26.44 30.13
CA TRP A 240 0.90 27.37 30.04
C TRP A 240 0.39 28.72 29.52
N CYS A 241 0.37 29.73 30.39
CA CYS A 241 -0.14 31.06 30.04
C CYS A 241 0.99 32.02 29.71
N VAL A 242 0.76 32.87 28.70
CA VAL A 242 1.74 33.85 28.21
C VAL A 242 1.92 35.03 29.19
N LYS A 243 0.93 35.33 30.04
CA LYS A 243 0.97 36.42 31.02
C LYS A 243 0.36 36.00 32.37
N GLN A 244 0.96 36.46 33.46
CA GLN A 244 0.49 36.25 34.83
C GLN A 244 -0.33 37.45 35.36
N PRO A 245 -1.24 37.23 36.34
CA PRO A 245 -1.56 35.97 36.98
C PRO A 245 -2.47 35.08 36.13
N CYS A 246 -2.12 33.80 36.03
CA CYS A 246 -2.91 32.78 35.35
C CYS A 246 -3.39 31.72 36.35
N ILE A 247 -4.56 31.15 36.07
CA ILE A 247 -5.07 30.01 36.83
C ILE A 247 -4.62 28.75 36.12
N SER A 248 -3.84 27.91 36.80
CA SER A 248 -3.49 26.55 36.39
C SER A 248 -3.53 25.67 37.64
N PRO A 249 -4.07 24.44 37.56
CA PRO A 249 -4.77 23.84 36.41
C PRO A 249 -6.17 24.44 36.17
N ILE A 250 -6.72 24.27 34.98
CA ILE A 250 -8.12 24.65 34.64
C ILE A 250 -8.96 23.42 34.31
N PRO A 251 -10.28 23.43 34.58
CA PRO A 251 -11.14 22.32 34.21
C PRO A 251 -11.43 22.34 32.69
N MET A 252 -11.24 21.20 32.03
CA MET A 252 -11.50 21.01 30.61
C MET A 252 -12.21 19.68 30.36
N CYS A 253 -13.10 19.65 29.37
CA CYS A 253 -13.60 18.39 28.82
C CYS A 253 -12.54 17.81 27.89
N VAL A 254 -12.12 16.58 28.20
CA VAL A 254 -11.16 15.83 27.40
C VAL A 254 -11.80 14.52 26.97
N GLU A 255 -11.42 14.02 25.80
CA GLU A 255 -11.85 12.71 25.33
C GLU A 255 -11.52 11.64 26.36
N LYS A 256 -12.48 10.76 26.62
CA LYS A 256 -12.23 9.58 27.45
C LYS A 256 -11.22 8.72 26.71
N LYS A 257 -10.05 8.54 27.31
CA LYS A 257 -9.02 7.68 26.74
C LYS A 257 -9.15 6.31 27.39
N LEU A 258 -9.08 5.26 26.57
CA LEU A 258 -8.83 3.92 27.10
C LEU A 258 -7.42 3.92 27.70
N VAL A 259 -7.30 3.51 28.95
CA VAL A 259 -6.01 3.24 29.60
C VAL A 259 -5.96 1.79 30.05
N CYS A 260 -4.75 1.27 30.17
CA CYS A 260 -4.55 -0.06 30.72
C CYS A 260 -5.11 -0.15 32.15
N PRO A 261 -5.77 -1.27 32.49
CA PRO A 261 -6.08 -1.58 33.88
C PRO A 261 -4.83 -1.49 34.75
N SER A 262 -4.99 -1.12 36.02
CA SER A 262 -3.87 -1.09 36.96
C SER A 262 -3.26 -2.49 37.09
N ALA A 263 -1.96 -2.62 36.80
CA ALA A 263 -1.22 -3.87 36.92
C ALA A 263 -0.96 -4.31 38.39
N LYS A 264 -1.50 -3.57 39.38
CA LYS A 264 -1.25 -3.83 40.80
C LYS A 264 -1.93 -5.14 41.23
N GLY A 265 -1.14 -6.21 41.30
CA GLY A 265 -1.59 -7.55 41.68
C GLY A 265 -1.81 -8.51 40.50
N MET A 266 -1.44 -8.14 39.28
CA MET A 266 -1.45 -9.08 38.15
C MET A 266 -0.31 -10.09 38.28
N LEU A 267 -0.64 -11.33 38.64
CA LEU A 267 0.22 -12.50 38.48
C LEU A 267 -0.06 -13.08 37.09
N GLY A 268 0.84 -12.87 36.13
CA GLY A 268 0.71 -13.34 34.75
C GLY A 268 1.95 -14.10 34.28
N LEU A 269 1.78 -14.94 33.25
CA LEU A 269 2.90 -15.54 32.52
C LEU A 269 3.66 -14.44 31.77
N CYS A 270 4.97 -14.60 31.68
CA CYS A 270 5.81 -13.68 30.94
C CYS A 270 5.72 -13.95 29.44
N VAL A 271 4.81 -13.24 28.77
CA VAL A 271 4.50 -13.45 27.35
C VAL A 271 4.37 -12.10 26.65
N GLU A 272 4.81 -12.06 25.40
CA GLU A 272 4.64 -10.94 24.48
C GLU A 272 3.59 -11.33 23.44
N LEU A 273 2.33 -11.02 23.73
CA LEU A 273 1.18 -11.33 22.87
C LEU A 273 0.81 -10.17 21.95
N CYS A 274 1.33 -8.97 22.22
CA CYS A 274 1.09 -7.77 21.44
C CYS A 274 2.30 -6.84 21.53
N SER A 275 2.42 -5.93 20.58
CA SER A 275 3.49 -4.92 20.55
C SER A 275 3.04 -3.68 19.77
N SER A 276 3.94 -2.72 19.58
CA SER A 276 3.68 -1.57 18.70
C SER A 276 3.49 -1.96 17.23
N THR A 277 4.08 -3.08 16.79
CA THR A 277 3.99 -3.58 15.41
C THR A 277 2.88 -4.60 15.22
N GLN A 278 2.46 -5.28 16.30
CA GLN A 278 1.35 -6.22 16.30
C GLN A 278 0.33 -5.79 17.36
N PRO A 279 -0.54 -4.81 17.04
CA PRO A 279 -1.54 -4.31 17.96
C PRO A 279 -2.66 -5.34 18.18
N CYS A 280 -3.41 -5.17 19.25
CA CYS A 280 -4.58 -5.99 19.55
C CYS A 280 -5.65 -5.81 18.46
N THR A 281 -6.30 -6.89 18.06
CA THR A 281 -7.24 -6.91 16.94
C THR A 281 -8.70 -6.68 17.36
N GLU A 282 -9.00 -6.77 18.66
CA GLU A 282 -10.34 -6.54 19.18
C GLU A 282 -10.55 -5.07 19.60
N ASP A 283 -11.72 -4.53 19.26
CA ASP A 283 -12.11 -3.17 19.62
C ASP A 283 -12.10 -2.95 21.14
N GLY A 284 -11.47 -1.85 21.56
CA GLY A 284 -11.37 -1.48 22.97
C GLY A 284 -10.28 -2.22 23.74
N GLN A 285 -9.50 -3.11 23.10
CA GLN A 285 -8.30 -3.69 23.71
C GLN A 285 -7.07 -2.80 23.53
N LEU A 286 -6.23 -2.78 24.56
CA LEU A 286 -4.94 -2.11 24.57
C LEU A 286 -3.84 -3.13 24.83
N CYS A 287 -2.68 -2.89 24.23
CA CYS A 287 -1.49 -3.65 24.54
C CYS A 287 -0.90 -3.15 25.87
N CYS A 288 -1.11 -3.93 26.93
CA CYS A 288 -0.80 -3.51 28.29
C CYS A 288 0.37 -4.30 28.86
N SER A 289 1.32 -3.60 29.47
CA SER A 289 2.44 -4.24 30.15
C SER A 289 1.96 -4.92 31.44
N ASN A 290 2.32 -6.18 31.59
CA ASN A 290 2.07 -6.97 32.79
C ASN A 290 3.29 -7.02 33.74
N GLY A 291 4.30 -6.18 33.48
CA GLY A 291 5.52 -6.07 34.28
C GLY A 291 6.72 -6.84 33.72
N CYS A 292 6.53 -7.86 32.87
CA CYS A 292 7.64 -8.56 32.23
C CYS A 292 7.42 -8.87 30.73
N GLY A 293 6.17 -8.77 30.24
CA GLY A 293 5.83 -8.73 28.83
C GLY A 293 4.58 -7.87 28.57
N HIS A 294 3.92 -8.05 27.43
CA HIS A 294 2.67 -7.38 27.07
C HIS A 294 1.57 -8.36 26.69
N SER A 295 0.36 -8.07 27.17
CA SER A 295 -0.84 -8.81 26.81
C SER A 295 -1.96 -7.86 26.45
N CYS A 296 -2.79 -8.26 25.49
CA CYS A 296 -4.00 -7.51 25.16
C CYS A 296 -5.00 -7.54 26.32
N GLN A 297 -5.44 -6.37 26.74
CA GLN A 297 -6.42 -6.20 27.81
C GLN A 297 -7.48 -5.20 27.38
N THR A 298 -8.73 -5.44 27.78
CA THR A 298 -9.78 -4.44 27.64
C THR A 298 -9.40 -3.18 28.39
N GLY A 299 -9.26 -2.07 27.66
CA GLY A 299 -8.94 -0.78 28.24
C GLY A 299 -10.10 -0.28 29.11
N ILE A 300 -9.76 0.47 30.16
CA ILE A 300 -10.73 1.14 31.00
C ILE A 300 -10.81 2.58 30.54
N LEU A 301 -12.02 3.08 30.28
CA LEU A 301 -12.25 4.49 29.95
C LEU A 301 -12.02 5.35 31.19
N VAL A 302 -11.13 6.35 31.09
CA VAL A 302 -10.81 7.29 32.19
C VAL A 302 -10.83 8.75 31.78
#